data_AF-A0A952LAD1-F1
#
_entry.id   AF-A0A952LAD1-F1
#
_cell.length_a   1.000
_cell.length_b   1.000
_cell.length_c   1.000
_cell.angle_alpha   90.00
_cell.angle_beta   90.00
_cell.angle_gamma   90.00
#
_symmetry.space_group_name_H-M   'P 1'
#
loop_
_entity.id
_entity.type
_entity.pdbx_description
1 polymer ?
#
loop_
_entity_poly.entity_id
_entity_poly.type
_entity_poly.pdbx_seq_one_letter_code
_entity_poly.pdbx_strand_id
1 'polypeptide(L)'
;QELVKLGWPAEDLAGYTPGTPHEIGLKEDGWALRDYQRKAVSNFSDGGSGVVVLPCGAGKTLVGAGAMATAKTTTLILVTNTVSARQWRDELLRRTTLTAEEVGEYSGQVKEVKPVTIATYQILTAKRKGEYAHLALLDALDWGLVVYDEVHLLPAPVFKLTAELQARRRLGLTATLVREDGREGDVFSLIGPKRFDAPWKEIEAQGFISPAACYEVRIDLPPSERLSYAAAPDDERYRLAATAPAKLDIVRQLVDRHEGERILIIGQYLDQIDELAEALDAPKLTGATPVDERERLFQEFRDGRTKVLVVSKVANFSVDLPEATVAIQVSGSYGSRQEEAQRLGRLLRPKESGLSAHFYTLVARDTVDQDFAQNRQRFLA
;
A
#
# COMPACT_ATOMS: atom_id res chain seq x y z
N GLN A 1 -16.79 -14.03 -14.31
CA GLN A 1 -17.47 -12.79 -13.87
C GLN A 1 -18.98 -12.87 -13.96
N GLU A 2 -19.56 -13.26 -15.10
CA GLU A 2 -21.02 -13.34 -15.25
C GLU A 2 -21.67 -14.31 -14.25
N LEU A 3 -21.06 -15.48 -13.99
CA LEU A 3 -21.57 -16.43 -13.00
C LEU A 3 -21.55 -15.87 -11.57
N VAL A 4 -20.50 -15.15 -11.17
CA VAL A 4 -20.41 -14.52 -9.84
C VAL A 4 -21.48 -13.43 -9.67
N LYS A 5 -21.72 -12.61 -10.70
CA LYS A 5 -22.80 -11.59 -10.68
C LYS A 5 -24.19 -12.21 -10.54
N LEU A 6 -24.38 -13.43 -11.03
CA LEU A 6 -25.62 -14.18 -10.92
C LEU A 6 -25.75 -14.94 -9.58
N GLY A 7 -24.76 -14.87 -8.70
CA GLY A 7 -24.74 -15.60 -7.42
C GLY A 7 -24.22 -17.05 -7.50
N TRP A 8 -23.61 -17.43 -8.62
CA TRP A 8 -23.06 -18.76 -8.88
C TRP A 8 -21.53 -18.68 -9.00
N PRO A 9 -20.78 -18.62 -7.89
CA PRO A 9 -19.32 -18.61 -7.98
C PRO A 9 -18.83 -19.92 -8.60
N ALA A 10 -18.11 -19.83 -9.73
CA ALA A 10 -17.46 -20.99 -10.33
C ALA A 10 -16.21 -21.34 -9.53
N GLU A 11 -16.11 -22.58 -9.08
CA GLU A 11 -14.91 -23.11 -8.44
C GLU A 11 -14.01 -23.73 -9.53
N ASP A 12 -12.77 -23.26 -9.60
CA ASP A 12 -11.78 -23.80 -10.54
C ASP A 12 -11.17 -25.08 -9.96
N LEU A 13 -11.65 -26.23 -10.43
CA LEU A 13 -11.15 -27.55 -10.05
C LEU A 13 -10.01 -28.02 -10.97
N ALA A 14 -9.61 -27.23 -11.97
CA ALA A 14 -8.43 -27.54 -12.76
C ALA A 14 -7.20 -27.42 -11.86
N GLY A 15 -6.44 -28.51 -11.74
CA GLY A 15 -5.20 -28.51 -10.97
C GLY A 15 -4.20 -27.49 -11.52
N TYR A 16 -3.27 -27.07 -10.66
CA TYR A 16 -2.23 -26.11 -11.05
C TYR A 16 -1.09 -26.79 -11.81
N THR A 17 -0.51 -26.08 -12.78
CA THR A 17 0.79 -26.46 -13.31
C THR A 17 1.80 -26.39 -12.16
N PRO A 18 2.55 -27.47 -11.88
CA PRO A 18 3.43 -27.52 -10.71
C PRO A 18 4.57 -26.49 -10.78
N GLY A 19 5.01 -26.12 -11.99
CA GLY A 19 6.17 -25.26 -12.20
C GLY A 19 7.49 -25.99 -11.91
N THR A 20 8.61 -25.31 -12.18
CA THR A 20 9.96 -25.82 -11.90
C THR A 20 10.18 -25.91 -10.39
N PRO A 21 10.55 -27.09 -9.85
CA PRO A 21 10.91 -27.24 -8.44
C PRO A 21 12.12 -26.37 -8.06
N HIS A 22 12.05 -25.75 -6.89
CA HIS A 22 13.14 -24.96 -6.33
C HIS A 22 13.00 -24.98 -4.80
N GLU A 23 13.99 -25.54 -4.11
CA GLU A 23 13.94 -25.71 -2.66
C GLU A 23 14.05 -24.36 -1.94
N ILE A 24 13.03 -24.02 -1.17
CA ILE A 24 12.97 -22.81 -0.35
C ILE A 24 12.49 -23.25 1.04
N GLY A 25 13.27 -22.92 2.06
CA GLY A 25 12.91 -23.10 3.47
C GLY A 25 12.86 -21.77 4.21
N LEU A 26 12.13 -21.70 5.31
CA LEU A 26 12.22 -20.57 6.24
C LEU A 26 13.40 -20.78 7.19
N LYS A 27 14.19 -19.72 7.43
CA LYS A 27 15.24 -19.70 8.44
C LYS A 27 14.63 -19.27 9.77
N GLU A 28 14.04 -20.18 10.55
CA GLU A 28 13.34 -19.88 11.80
C GLU A 28 14.28 -19.76 13.03
N ASP A 29 15.49 -19.23 12.84
CA ASP A 29 16.45 -19.02 13.93
C ASP A 29 16.06 -17.76 14.73
N GLY A 30 15.48 -17.97 15.92
CA GLY A 30 15.08 -16.88 16.82
C GLY A 30 13.81 -16.12 16.40
N TRP A 31 13.09 -16.62 15.39
CA TRP A 31 11.76 -16.13 15.02
C TRP A 31 10.97 -17.25 14.34
N ALA A 32 9.64 -17.16 14.38
CA ALA A 32 8.75 -18.05 13.63
C ALA A 32 7.60 -17.24 13.06
N LEU A 33 6.91 -17.80 12.05
CA LEU A 33 5.64 -17.22 11.61
C LEU A 33 4.66 -17.12 12.80
N ARG A 34 3.83 -16.08 12.81
CA ARG A 34 2.74 -15.93 13.79
C ARG A 34 1.59 -16.86 13.43
N ASP A 35 0.70 -17.17 14.38
CA ASP A 35 -0.41 -18.10 14.15
C ASP A 35 -1.32 -17.70 13.00
N TYR A 36 -1.69 -16.41 12.92
CA TYR A 36 -2.50 -15.90 11.81
C TYR A 36 -1.75 -15.97 10.46
N GLN A 37 -0.41 -15.85 10.46
CA GLN A 37 0.40 -15.97 9.24
C GLN A 37 0.47 -17.43 8.79
N ARG A 38 0.68 -18.37 9.71
CA ARG A 38 0.61 -19.82 9.42
C ARG A 38 -0.77 -20.20 8.85
N LYS A 39 -1.84 -19.70 9.47
CA LYS A 39 -3.22 -19.93 8.99
C LYS A 39 -3.43 -19.34 7.60
N ALA A 40 -2.91 -18.14 7.33
CA ALA A 40 -2.98 -17.53 6.00
C ALA A 40 -2.25 -18.38 4.94
N VAL A 41 -1.04 -18.88 5.26
CA VAL A 41 -0.26 -19.77 4.38
C VAL A 41 -1.01 -21.08 4.14
N SER A 42 -1.55 -21.72 5.18
CA SER A 42 -2.31 -22.97 5.05
C SER A 42 -3.54 -22.79 4.16
N ASN A 43 -4.37 -21.79 4.45
CA ASN A 43 -5.58 -21.49 3.67
C ASN A 43 -5.27 -21.21 2.19
N PHE A 44 -4.15 -20.54 1.92
CA PHE A 44 -3.69 -20.32 0.56
C PHE A 44 -3.24 -21.64 -0.09
N SER A 45 -2.41 -22.44 0.58
CA SER A 45 -1.87 -23.69 0.04
C SER A 45 -2.95 -24.71 -0.32
N ASP A 46 -3.99 -24.82 0.52
CA ASP A 46 -5.16 -25.68 0.29
C ASP A 46 -5.95 -25.25 -0.94
N GLY A 47 -6.06 -23.93 -1.15
CA GLY A 47 -6.82 -23.36 -2.25
C GLY A 47 -6.03 -23.12 -3.53
N GLY A 48 -4.70 -23.08 -3.46
CA GLY A 48 -3.72 -22.82 -4.53
C GLY A 48 -3.78 -21.45 -5.24
N SER A 49 -4.91 -20.76 -5.21
CA SER A 49 -5.09 -19.41 -5.75
C SER A 49 -6.02 -18.59 -4.87
N GLY A 50 -5.65 -17.34 -4.60
CA GLY A 50 -6.51 -16.38 -3.92
C GLY A 50 -5.78 -15.26 -3.19
N VAL A 51 -6.57 -14.41 -2.53
CA VAL A 51 -6.09 -13.18 -1.89
C VAL A 51 -6.04 -13.34 -0.37
N VAL A 52 -4.91 -12.97 0.21
CA VAL A 52 -4.69 -12.82 1.65
C VAL A 52 -4.70 -11.34 1.98
N VAL A 53 -5.68 -10.94 2.80
CA VAL A 53 -5.84 -9.58 3.28
C VAL A 53 -5.22 -9.49 4.67
N LEU A 54 -4.15 -8.71 4.77
CA LEU A 54 -3.42 -8.49 6.00
C LEU A 54 -3.04 -7.02 6.12
N PRO A 55 -3.25 -6.41 7.29
CA PRO A 55 -2.91 -5.01 7.48
C PRO A 55 -1.40 -4.77 7.32
N CYS A 56 -1.03 -3.53 7.00
CA CYS A 56 0.38 -3.16 6.95
C CYS A 56 1.08 -3.46 8.29
N GLY A 57 2.30 -3.98 8.23
CA GLY A 57 3.04 -4.38 9.44
C GLY A 57 2.67 -5.77 9.98
N ALA A 58 1.58 -6.39 9.51
CA ALA A 58 1.22 -7.76 9.88
C ALA A 58 2.11 -8.83 9.21
N GLY A 59 3.07 -8.44 8.37
CA GLY A 59 4.01 -9.36 7.73
C GLY A 59 3.48 -10.03 6.46
N LYS A 60 2.86 -9.27 5.54
CA LYS A 60 2.48 -9.75 4.18
C LYS A 60 3.63 -10.46 3.48
N THR A 61 4.82 -9.87 3.51
CA THR A 61 6.05 -10.44 2.95
C THR A 61 6.42 -11.78 3.58
N LEU A 62 6.22 -11.95 4.90
CA LEU A 62 6.47 -13.22 5.59
C LEU A 62 5.47 -14.31 5.18
N VAL A 63 4.21 -13.93 4.94
CA VAL A 63 3.21 -14.85 4.37
C VAL A 63 3.59 -15.27 2.96
N GLY A 64 4.07 -14.33 2.13
CA GLY A 64 4.61 -14.64 0.82
C GLY A 64 5.79 -15.62 0.89
N ALA A 65 6.75 -15.37 1.78
CA ALA A 65 7.89 -16.27 2.02
C ALA A 65 7.44 -17.66 2.51
N GLY A 66 6.44 -17.72 3.40
CA GLY A 66 5.87 -18.99 3.87
C GLY A 66 5.13 -19.76 2.76
N ALA A 67 4.41 -19.06 1.88
CA ALA A 67 3.79 -19.65 0.71
C ALA A 67 4.84 -20.21 -0.27
N MET A 68 5.93 -19.47 -0.49
CA MET A 68 7.07 -19.94 -1.29
C MET A 68 7.72 -21.19 -0.70
N ALA A 69 7.95 -21.20 0.62
CA ALA A 69 8.52 -22.35 1.32
C ALA A 69 7.60 -23.58 1.33
N THR A 70 6.29 -23.37 1.21
CA THR A 70 5.31 -24.47 1.07
C THR A 70 5.24 -24.97 -0.38
N ALA A 71 5.29 -24.06 -1.35
CA ALA A 71 5.21 -24.40 -2.77
C ALA A 71 6.49 -25.06 -3.30
N LYS A 72 7.67 -24.63 -2.83
CA LYS A 72 8.99 -25.14 -3.25
C LYS A 72 9.21 -25.15 -4.76
N THR A 73 8.84 -24.04 -5.39
CA THR A 73 8.93 -23.85 -6.83
C THR A 73 9.55 -22.49 -7.15
N THR A 74 10.00 -22.32 -8.38
CA THR A 74 10.33 -20.99 -8.91
C THR A 74 9.16 -20.03 -8.70
N THR A 75 9.48 -18.79 -8.32
CA THR A 75 8.46 -17.81 -7.91
C THR A 75 8.68 -16.48 -8.62
N LEU A 76 7.60 -15.94 -9.19
CA LEU A 76 7.54 -14.57 -9.69
C LEU A 76 6.81 -13.69 -8.67
N ILE A 77 7.46 -12.61 -8.23
CA ILE A 77 6.88 -11.64 -7.29
C ILE A 77 6.68 -10.33 -8.03
N LEU A 78 5.43 -9.86 -8.12
CA LEU A 78 5.08 -8.62 -8.78
C LEU A 78 4.81 -7.53 -7.74
N VAL A 79 5.55 -6.42 -7.87
CA VAL A 79 5.52 -5.30 -6.92
C VAL A 79 5.25 -3.97 -7.62
N THR A 80 4.95 -2.94 -6.84
CA THR A 80 4.58 -1.61 -7.36
C THR A 80 5.76 -0.81 -7.88
N ASN A 81 6.92 -0.89 -7.23
CA ASN A 81 8.10 -0.09 -7.52
C ASN A 81 9.40 -0.79 -7.12
N THR A 82 10.53 -0.22 -7.51
CA THR A 82 11.88 -0.76 -7.23
C THR A 82 12.24 -0.77 -5.75
N VAL A 83 11.70 0.15 -4.95
CA VAL A 83 11.92 0.17 -3.49
C VAL A 83 11.29 -1.07 -2.85
N SER A 84 10.05 -1.37 -3.22
CA SER A 84 9.34 -2.58 -2.79
C SER A 84 10.08 -3.84 -3.24
N ALA A 85 10.64 -3.83 -4.46
CA ALA A 85 11.42 -4.97 -4.95
C ALA A 85 12.65 -5.25 -4.07
N ARG A 86 13.38 -4.20 -3.69
CA ARG A 86 14.55 -4.32 -2.80
C ARG A 86 14.15 -4.77 -1.39
N GLN A 87 13.07 -4.22 -0.83
CA GLN A 87 12.53 -4.65 0.46
C GLN A 87 12.15 -6.13 0.47
N TRP A 88 11.48 -6.61 -0.58
CA TRP A 88 11.18 -8.03 -0.76
C TRP A 88 12.45 -8.87 -0.82
N ARG A 89 13.43 -8.46 -1.63
CA ARG A 89 14.72 -9.16 -1.76
C ARG A 89 15.42 -9.28 -0.41
N ASP A 90 15.55 -8.19 0.32
CA ASP A 90 16.25 -8.17 1.60
C ASP A 90 15.54 -9.04 2.66
N GLU A 91 14.20 -9.00 2.69
CA GLU A 91 13.44 -9.84 3.61
C GLU A 91 13.52 -11.33 3.22
N LEU A 92 13.50 -11.67 1.93
CA LEU A 92 13.68 -13.06 1.49
C LEU A 92 15.06 -13.61 1.88
N LEU A 93 16.13 -12.86 1.63
CA LEU A 93 17.49 -13.28 1.99
C LEU A 93 17.67 -13.44 3.51
N ARG A 94 16.98 -12.60 4.29
CA ARG A 94 16.99 -12.65 5.76
C ARG A 94 16.18 -13.82 6.31
N ARG A 95 15.01 -14.12 5.72
CA ARG A 95 14.00 -15.02 6.31
C ARG A 95 13.93 -16.39 5.68
N THR A 96 14.60 -16.61 4.56
CA THR A 96 14.57 -17.88 3.82
C THR A 96 15.96 -18.45 3.59
N THR A 97 16.04 -19.69 3.13
CA THR A 97 17.29 -20.36 2.73
C THR A 97 17.91 -19.80 1.45
N LEU A 98 17.20 -18.93 0.71
CA LEU A 98 17.65 -18.35 -0.55
C LEU A 98 18.96 -17.56 -0.39
N THR A 99 19.77 -17.63 -1.44
CA THR A 99 21.00 -16.86 -1.61
C THR A 99 20.79 -15.68 -2.56
N ALA A 100 21.73 -14.73 -2.57
CA ALA A 100 21.67 -13.56 -3.46
C ALA A 100 21.72 -13.92 -4.95
N GLU A 101 22.24 -15.10 -5.29
CA GLU A 101 22.33 -15.62 -6.66
C GLU A 101 21.01 -16.22 -7.15
N GLU A 102 20.10 -16.58 -6.24
CA GLU A 102 18.80 -17.17 -6.57
C GLU A 102 17.69 -16.12 -6.68
N VAL A 103 17.92 -14.90 -6.20
CA VAL A 103 16.96 -13.80 -6.20
C VAL A 103 17.36 -12.70 -7.20
N GLY A 104 16.52 -12.48 -8.22
CA GLY A 104 16.70 -11.48 -9.27
C GLY A 104 15.75 -10.30 -9.16
N GLU A 105 16.21 -9.12 -9.60
CA GLU A 105 15.36 -7.94 -9.80
C GLU A 105 15.13 -7.72 -11.29
N TYR A 106 13.85 -7.61 -11.67
CA TYR A 106 13.44 -7.29 -13.03
C TYR A 106 12.65 -5.98 -13.07
N SER A 107 13.37 -4.87 -13.22
CA SER A 107 12.85 -3.51 -13.23
C SER A 107 13.22 -2.78 -14.51
N GLY A 108 12.96 -1.47 -14.59
CA GLY A 108 13.45 -0.65 -15.71
C GLY A 108 14.98 -0.54 -15.75
N GLN A 109 15.64 -0.68 -14.59
CA GLN A 109 17.08 -0.48 -14.42
C GLN A 109 17.86 -1.80 -14.40
N VAL A 110 17.29 -2.85 -13.79
CA VAL A 110 17.93 -4.16 -13.63
C VAL A 110 17.12 -5.21 -14.39
N LYS A 111 17.81 -6.12 -15.09
CA LYS A 111 17.20 -7.14 -15.96
C LYS A 111 17.70 -8.53 -15.60
N GLU A 112 17.61 -8.88 -14.33
CA GLU A 112 18.03 -10.20 -13.84
C GLU A 112 16.81 -11.11 -13.69
N VAL A 113 16.86 -12.25 -14.39
CA VAL A 113 15.86 -13.31 -14.27
C VAL A 113 16.53 -14.50 -13.60
N LYS A 114 15.96 -14.94 -12.48
CA LYS A 114 16.47 -15.99 -11.59
C LYS A 114 15.32 -16.88 -11.07
N PRO A 115 15.59 -18.03 -10.42
CA PRO A 115 14.55 -18.91 -9.88
C PRO A 115 13.50 -18.21 -9.01
N VAL A 116 13.91 -17.19 -8.26
CA VAL A 116 13.02 -16.21 -7.64
C VAL A 116 13.25 -14.87 -8.29
N THR A 117 12.24 -14.33 -8.98
CA THR A 117 12.36 -13.03 -9.68
C THR A 117 11.34 -12.05 -9.13
N ILE A 118 11.80 -10.84 -8.79
CA ILE A 118 10.95 -9.75 -8.31
C ILE A 118 10.85 -8.70 -9.42
N ALA A 119 9.65 -8.50 -9.97
CA ALA A 119 9.41 -7.59 -11.10
C ALA A 119 8.42 -6.48 -10.75
N THR A 120 8.59 -5.30 -11.35
CA THR A 120 7.64 -4.20 -11.15
C THR A 120 6.45 -4.30 -12.11
N TYR A 121 5.23 -3.95 -11.70
CA TYR A 121 4.06 -3.96 -12.59
C TYR A 121 4.27 -3.14 -13.86
N GLN A 122 4.96 -2.00 -13.75
CA GLN A 122 5.23 -1.11 -14.87
C GLN A 122 5.97 -1.82 -16.00
N ILE A 123 6.90 -2.74 -15.69
CA ILE A 123 7.68 -3.41 -16.72
C ILE A 123 6.86 -4.40 -17.56
N LEU A 124 5.82 -4.99 -16.97
CA LEU A 124 4.87 -5.86 -17.68
C LEU A 124 4.04 -5.07 -18.68
N THR A 125 3.72 -3.82 -18.35
CA THR A 125 2.90 -2.95 -19.19
C THR A 125 3.68 -2.13 -20.21
N ALA A 126 5.02 -2.13 -20.12
CA ALA A 126 5.88 -1.38 -21.02
C ALA A 126 5.78 -1.94 -22.45
N LYS A 127 5.30 -1.10 -23.37
CA LYS A 127 5.20 -1.44 -24.79
C LYS A 127 6.44 -0.97 -25.54
N ARG A 128 6.97 -1.82 -26.41
CA ARG A 128 7.98 -1.43 -27.41
C ARG A 128 7.45 -1.82 -28.78
N LYS A 129 7.34 -0.85 -29.69
CA LYS A 129 6.77 -1.05 -31.04
C LYS A 129 5.37 -1.71 -31.05
N GLY A 130 4.54 -1.43 -30.03
CA GLY A 130 3.16 -1.94 -29.95
C GLY A 130 3.00 -3.28 -29.23
N GLU A 131 4.10 -4.02 -29.00
CA GLU A 131 4.10 -5.30 -28.28
C GLU A 131 4.62 -5.15 -26.84
N TYR A 132 4.16 -6.03 -25.94
CA TYR A 132 4.64 -6.10 -24.56
C TYR A 132 6.00 -6.79 -24.51
N ALA A 133 7.06 -6.00 -24.58
CA ALA A 133 8.42 -6.47 -24.85
C ALA A 133 9.03 -7.40 -23.78
N HIS A 134 8.45 -7.41 -22.57
CA HIS A 134 9.00 -8.10 -21.41
C HIS A 134 8.13 -9.26 -20.92
N LEU A 135 6.92 -9.42 -21.45
CA LEU A 135 6.00 -10.49 -21.05
C LEU A 135 6.57 -11.85 -21.44
N ALA A 136 6.97 -12.00 -22.71
CA ALA A 136 7.55 -13.23 -23.24
C ALA A 136 8.82 -13.70 -22.50
N LEU A 137 9.59 -12.76 -21.91
CA LEU A 137 10.79 -13.08 -21.12
C LEU A 137 10.43 -13.64 -19.73
N LEU A 138 9.31 -13.21 -19.16
CA LEU A 138 8.81 -13.74 -17.90
C LEU A 138 8.02 -15.03 -18.13
N ASP A 139 7.32 -15.16 -19.24
CA ASP A 139 6.63 -16.41 -19.62
C ASP A 139 7.60 -17.54 -20.01
N ALA A 140 8.85 -17.21 -20.34
CA ALA A 140 9.89 -18.19 -20.64
C ALA A 140 10.28 -19.08 -19.44
N LEU A 141 9.91 -18.69 -18.21
CA LEU A 141 10.14 -19.51 -17.02
C LEU A 141 8.86 -20.17 -16.52
N ASP A 142 9.00 -21.44 -16.14
CA ASP A 142 7.91 -22.25 -15.60
C ASP A 142 7.70 -21.96 -14.09
N TRP A 143 7.22 -20.76 -13.76
CA TRP A 143 6.87 -20.36 -12.39
C TRP A 143 5.83 -21.28 -11.75
N GLY A 144 6.12 -21.89 -10.61
CA GLY A 144 5.09 -22.64 -9.85
C GLY A 144 4.19 -21.74 -9.00
N LEU A 145 4.67 -20.54 -8.65
CA LEU A 145 3.95 -19.55 -7.84
C LEU A 145 4.12 -18.13 -8.40
N VAL A 146 3.01 -17.39 -8.49
CA VAL A 146 3.01 -15.95 -8.76
C VAL A 146 2.46 -15.22 -7.54
N VAL A 147 3.23 -14.29 -6.99
CA VAL A 147 2.84 -13.44 -5.87
C VAL A 147 2.59 -12.03 -6.39
N TYR A 148 1.40 -11.50 -6.13
CA TYR A 148 1.01 -10.13 -6.44
C TYR A 148 1.00 -9.32 -5.15
N ASP A 149 1.93 -8.39 -4.99
CA ASP A 149 1.94 -7.47 -3.84
C ASP A 149 1.14 -6.21 -4.15
N GLU A 150 0.48 -5.66 -3.12
CA GLU A 150 -0.47 -4.55 -3.20
C GLU A 150 -1.46 -4.65 -4.37
N VAL A 151 -2.20 -5.76 -4.41
CA VAL A 151 -3.09 -6.10 -5.53
C VAL A 151 -4.13 -5.02 -5.87
N HIS A 152 -4.48 -4.15 -4.91
CA HIS A 152 -5.39 -3.03 -5.15
C HIS A 152 -4.83 -1.99 -6.14
N LEU A 153 -3.50 -1.95 -6.32
CA LEU A 153 -2.81 -1.08 -7.28
C LEU A 153 -2.60 -1.74 -8.66
N LEU A 154 -3.13 -2.94 -8.88
CA LEU A 154 -2.98 -3.63 -10.16
C LEU A 154 -3.51 -2.76 -11.32
N PRO A 155 -2.67 -2.45 -12.32
CA PRO A 155 -3.13 -1.71 -13.49
C PRO A 155 -4.09 -2.53 -14.35
N ALA A 156 -5.15 -1.90 -14.87
CA ALA A 156 -6.13 -2.54 -15.77
C ALA A 156 -5.53 -3.36 -16.93
N PRO A 157 -4.42 -2.95 -17.59
CA PRO A 157 -3.79 -3.75 -18.65
C PRO A 157 -3.17 -5.07 -18.18
N VAL A 158 -2.69 -5.13 -16.93
CA VAL A 158 -2.07 -6.35 -16.36
C VAL A 158 -3.09 -7.49 -16.26
N PHE A 159 -4.37 -7.17 -16.02
CA PHE A 159 -5.46 -8.16 -15.98
C PHE A 159 -5.64 -8.92 -17.30
N LYS A 160 -5.40 -8.26 -18.44
CA LYS A 160 -5.49 -8.93 -19.75
C LYS A 160 -4.26 -9.77 -20.06
N LEU A 161 -3.10 -9.37 -19.52
CA LEU A 161 -1.80 -10.00 -19.79
C LEU A 161 -1.56 -11.26 -18.96
N THR A 162 -2.20 -11.36 -17.81
CA THR A 162 -2.05 -12.47 -16.86
C THR A 162 -3.01 -13.63 -17.12
N ALA A 163 -3.74 -13.60 -18.26
CA ALA A 163 -4.64 -14.68 -18.69
C ALA A 163 -3.89 -16.00 -18.96
N GLU A 164 -2.63 -15.94 -19.43
CA GLU A 164 -1.80 -17.13 -19.67
C GLU A 164 -1.16 -17.67 -18.37
N LEU A 165 -0.99 -16.82 -17.35
CA LEU A 165 -0.53 -17.20 -16.02
C LEU A 165 -1.64 -17.83 -15.15
N GLN A 166 -2.86 -17.99 -15.68
CA GLN A 166 -4.03 -18.52 -14.95
C GLN A 166 -3.92 -20.01 -14.57
N ALA A 167 -2.99 -20.77 -15.16
CA ALA A 167 -2.76 -22.17 -14.78
C ALA A 167 -1.83 -22.32 -13.56
N ARG A 168 -1.18 -21.24 -13.09
CA ARG A 168 -0.22 -21.26 -11.97
C ARG A 168 -0.88 -20.94 -10.64
N ARG A 169 -0.26 -21.29 -9.52
CA ARG A 169 -0.71 -20.84 -8.19
C ARG A 169 -0.55 -19.32 -8.08
N ARG A 170 -1.57 -18.62 -7.58
CA ARG A 170 -1.60 -17.14 -7.51
C ARG A 170 -1.92 -16.64 -6.12
N LEU A 171 -0.95 -16.01 -5.47
CA LEU A 171 -1.13 -15.38 -4.17
C LEU A 171 -1.26 -13.88 -4.33
N GLY A 172 -2.40 -13.32 -3.93
CA GLY A 172 -2.57 -11.87 -3.78
C GLY A 172 -2.30 -11.44 -2.35
N LEU A 173 -1.42 -10.47 -2.15
CA LEU A 173 -1.14 -9.88 -0.84
C LEU A 173 -1.59 -8.43 -0.83
N THR A 174 -2.44 -8.07 0.14
CA THR A 174 -2.91 -6.69 0.23
C THR A 174 -3.42 -6.31 1.61
N ALA A 175 -3.43 -5.00 1.89
CA ALA A 175 -4.05 -4.45 3.09
C ALA A 175 -5.53 -4.10 2.88
N THR A 176 -5.97 -3.95 1.63
CA THR A 176 -7.34 -3.60 1.28
C THR A 176 -7.77 -4.34 0.02
N LEU A 177 -9.05 -4.68 -0.06
CA LEU A 177 -9.66 -5.18 -1.30
C LEU A 177 -10.36 -4.07 -2.09
N VAL A 178 -10.46 -2.87 -1.53
CA VAL A 178 -11.14 -1.74 -2.15
C VAL A 178 -10.23 -1.10 -3.18
N ARG A 179 -10.74 -0.81 -4.37
CA ARG A 179 -10.01 -0.09 -5.41
C ARG A 179 -10.61 1.30 -5.64
N GLU A 180 -9.75 2.26 -5.94
CA GLU A 180 -10.16 3.64 -6.28
C GLU A 180 -11.06 3.71 -7.53
N ASP A 181 -10.90 2.75 -8.45
CA ASP A 181 -11.67 2.66 -9.70
C ASP A 181 -12.95 1.81 -9.58
N GLY A 182 -13.27 1.29 -8.39
CA GLY A 182 -14.45 0.45 -8.13
C GLY A 182 -14.41 -0.92 -8.82
N ARG A 183 -13.22 -1.36 -9.25
CA ARG A 183 -13.02 -2.62 -9.99
C ARG A 183 -12.42 -3.72 -9.13
N GLU A 184 -12.75 -3.77 -7.84
CA GLU A 184 -12.28 -4.83 -6.93
C GLU A 184 -12.64 -6.25 -7.39
N GLY A 185 -13.81 -6.40 -8.05
CA GLY A 185 -14.26 -7.69 -8.61
C GLY A 185 -13.29 -8.30 -9.64
N ASP A 186 -12.48 -7.48 -10.28
CA ASP A 186 -11.47 -7.94 -11.25
C ASP A 186 -10.30 -8.62 -10.57
N VAL A 187 -9.95 -8.23 -9.33
CA VAL A 187 -8.88 -8.87 -8.55
C VAL A 187 -9.23 -10.31 -8.25
N PHE A 188 -10.46 -10.58 -7.78
CA PHE A 188 -10.91 -11.94 -7.49
C PHE A 188 -11.01 -12.80 -8.74
N SER A 189 -11.36 -12.17 -9.87
CA SER A 189 -11.40 -12.86 -11.15
C SER A 189 -10.02 -13.27 -11.63
N LEU A 190 -8.99 -12.50 -11.26
CA LEU A 190 -7.62 -12.74 -11.70
C LEU A 190 -6.85 -13.68 -10.79
N ILE A 191 -6.89 -13.42 -9.49
CA ILE A 191 -6.03 -14.08 -8.50
C ILE A 191 -6.79 -15.24 -7.84
N GLY A 192 -8.11 -15.12 -7.69
CA GLY A 192 -8.94 -16.06 -6.96
C GLY A 192 -9.62 -15.42 -5.75
N PRO A 193 -10.43 -16.19 -5.00
CA PRO A 193 -11.25 -15.67 -3.91
C PRO A 193 -10.41 -15.20 -2.73
N LYS A 194 -11.03 -14.45 -1.81
CA LYS A 194 -10.42 -14.12 -0.51
C LYS A 194 -10.21 -15.42 0.30
N ARG A 195 -8.96 -15.78 0.56
CA ARG A 195 -8.57 -17.01 1.31
C ARG A 195 -8.37 -16.75 2.79
N PHE A 196 -7.94 -15.54 3.12
CA PHE A 196 -7.70 -15.14 4.49
C PHE A 196 -7.94 -13.64 4.64
N ASP A 197 -8.49 -13.27 5.78
CA ASP A 197 -8.72 -11.89 6.17
C ASP A 197 -8.50 -11.83 7.68
N ALA A 198 -7.59 -10.95 8.11
CA ALA A 198 -7.43 -10.65 9.52
C ALA A 198 -7.76 -9.18 9.76
N PRO A 199 -8.87 -8.89 10.43
CA PRO A 199 -9.22 -7.54 10.81
C PRO A 199 -8.10 -6.91 11.64
N TRP A 200 -7.81 -5.64 11.36
CA TRP A 200 -6.79 -4.87 12.08
C TRP A 200 -6.93 -4.98 13.59
N LYS A 201 -8.15 -4.77 14.11
CA LYS A 201 -8.42 -4.76 15.56
C LYS A 201 -8.03 -6.08 16.24
N GLU A 202 -8.13 -7.20 15.53
CA GLU A 202 -7.73 -8.50 16.06
C GLU A 202 -6.20 -8.62 16.15
N ILE A 203 -5.49 -8.13 15.12
CA ILE A 203 -4.01 -8.16 15.10
C ILE A 203 -3.42 -7.15 16.10
N GLU A 204 -4.05 -5.98 16.24
CA GLU A 204 -3.71 -4.97 17.26
C GLU A 204 -3.94 -5.52 18.67
N ALA A 205 -5.09 -6.16 18.94
CA ALA A 205 -5.38 -6.77 20.24
C ALA A 205 -4.39 -7.89 20.61
N GLN A 206 -3.77 -8.54 19.63
CA GLN A 206 -2.70 -9.52 19.83
C GLN A 206 -1.32 -8.90 20.07
N GLY A 207 -1.20 -7.56 20.07
CA GLY A 207 0.05 -6.82 20.31
C GLY A 207 1.04 -6.87 19.14
N PHE A 208 0.58 -7.31 17.97
CA PHE A 208 1.43 -7.52 16.80
C PHE A 208 1.62 -6.28 15.94
N ILE A 209 0.74 -5.29 16.10
CA ILE A 209 0.82 -3.96 15.49
C ILE A 209 0.62 -2.91 16.59
N SER A 210 1.28 -1.76 16.44
CA SER A 210 1.15 -0.66 17.39
C SER A 210 -0.21 0.04 17.26
N PRO A 211 -0.87 0.39 18.38
CA PRO A 211 -2.11 1.13 18.35
C PRO A 211 -1.90 2.54 17.78
N ALA A 212 -2.76 2.93 16.84
CA ALA A 212 -2.79 4.27 16.27
C ALA A 212 -4.16 4.89 16.49
N ALA A 213 -4.20 6.03 17.16
CA ALA A 213 -5.42 6.78 17.38
C ALA A 213 -5.76 7.57 16.11
N CYS A 214 -6.81 7.12 15.41
CA CYS A 214 -7.28 7.76 14.18
C CYS A 214 -8.46 8.70 14.49
N TYR A 215 -8.34 9.97 14.12
CA TYR A 215 -9.33 11.02 14.37
C TYR A 215 -9.83 11.60 13.04
N GLU A 216 -11.14 11.68 12.88
CA GLU A 216 -11.77 12.48 11.82
C GLU A 216 -12.17 13.83 12.40
N VAL A 217 -11.54 14.90 11.91
CA VAL A 217 -11.86 16.26 12.33
C VAL A 217 -12.78 16.87 11.28
N ARG A 218 -14.05 17.04 11.64
CA ARG A 218 -15.06 17.65 10.77
C ARG A 218 -15.06 19.17 10.93
N ILE A 219 -14.81 19.86 9.82
CA ILE A 219 -14.60 21.30 9.77
C ILE A 219 -15.81 21.94 9.12
N ASP A 220 -16.44 22.86 9.85
CA ASP A 220 -17.54 23.67 9.30
C ASP A 220 -16.95 24.76 8.40
N LEU A 221 -17.32 24.74 7.12
CA LEU A 221 -16.90 25.78 6.18
C LEU A 221 -17.55 27.13 6.54
N PRO A 222 -16.79 28.24 6.53
CA PRO A 222 -17.34 29.59 6.65
C PRO A 222 -18.42 29.87 5.60
N PRO A 223 -19.40 30.76 5.87
CA PRO A 223 -20.48 31.05 4.93
C PRO A 223 -20.01 31.46 3.54
N SER A 224 -18.93 32.23 3.44
CA SER A 224 -18.31 32.63 2.16
C SER A 224 -17.80 31.44 1.36
N GLU A 225 -17.10 30.50 2.01
CA GLU A 225 -16.58 29.29 1.39
C GLU A 225 -17.71 28.33 0.99
N ARG A 226 -18.75 28.20 1.83
CA ARG A 226 -19.95 27.40 1.51
C ARG A 226 -20.66 27.90 0.26
N LEU A 227 -20.80 29.22 0.10
CA LEU A 227 -21.41 29.82 -1.10
C LEU A 227 -20.58 29.51 -2.34
N SER A 228 -19.26 29.71 -2.28
CA SER A 228 -18.34 29.38 -3.38
C SER A 228 -18.40 27.89 -3.75
N TYR A 229 -18.42 27.01 -2.76
CA TYR A 229 -18.56 25.56 -2.96
C TYR A 229 -19.90 25.17 -3.59
N ALA A 230 -21.01 25.73 -3.10
CA ALA A 230 -22.35 25.42 -3.62
C ALA A 230 -22.53 25.85 -5.08
N ALA A 231 -21.94 27.00 -5.45
CA ALA A 231 -21.97 27.53 -6.80
C ALA A 231 -20.99 26.82 -7.76
N ALA A 232 -20.05 26.02 -7.25
CA ALA A 232 -19.05 25.35 -8.06
C ALA A 232 -19.60 24.15 -8.84
N PRO A 233 -19.04 23.86 -10.03
CA PRO A 233 -19.27 22.62 -10.76
C PRO A 233 -18.92 21.36 -9.96
N ASP A 234 -19.58 20.24 -10.25
CA ASP A 234 -19.42 18.98 -9.50
C ASP A 234 -17.97 18.45 -9.50
N ASP A 235 -17.21 18.66 -10.58
CA ASP A 235 -15.82 18.24 -10.73
C ASP A 235 -14.83 19.14 -9.96
N GLU A 236 -15.22 20.37 -9.62
CA GLU A 236 -14.41 21.31 -8.83
C GLU A 236 -14.71 21.24 -7.32
N ARG A 237 -15.94 20.85 -6.96
CA ARG A 237 -16.40 20.79 -5.56
C ARG A 237 -15.47 20.01 -4.65
N TYR A 238 -14.96 18.87 -5.10
CA TYR A 238 -14.03 18.08 -4.29
C TYR A 238 -12.75 18.86 -3.97
N ARG A 239 -12.15 19.50 -4.97
CA ARG A 239 -10.94 20.29 -4.77
C ARG A 239 -11.20 21.44 -3.80
N LEU A 240 -12.28 22.20 -4.00
CA LEU A 240 -12.62 23.34 -3.13
C LEU A 240 -12.84 22.92 -1.68
N ALA A 241 -13.55 21.81 -1.45
CA ALA A 241 -13.72 21.28 -0.10
C ALA A 241 -12.41 20.75 0.50
N ALA A 242 -11.59 20.07 -0.30
CA ALA A 242 -10.33 19.48 0.13
C ALA A 242 -9.25 20.54 0.45
N THR A 243 -9.28 21.68 -0.25
CA THR A 243 -8.35 22.81 -0.10
C THR A 243 -8.95 24.01 0.60
N ALA A 244 -10.06 23.84 1.33
CA ALA A 244 -10.72 24.92 2.03
C ALA A 244 -9.77 25.63 3.01
N PRO A 245 -9.63 26.98 2.96
CA PRO A 245 -8.76 27.75 3.87
C PRO A 245 -9.03 27.48 5.34
N ALA A 246 -10.29 27.22 5.72
CA ALA A 246 -10.67 26.84 7.08
C ALA A 246 -9.92 25.60 7.62
N LYS A 247 -9.36 24.74 6.75
CA LYS A 247 -8.53 23.61 7.18
C LYS A 247 -7.18 24.06 7.75
N LEU A 248 -6.60 25.16 7.26
CA LEU A 248 -5.29 25.64 7.70
C LEU A 248 -5.30 26.00 9.19
N ASP A 249 -6.37 26.64 9.67
CA ASP A 249 -6.51 27.00 11.09
C ASP A 249 -6.55 25.76 12.00
N ILE A 250 -7.19 24.68 11.52
CA ILE A 250 -7.22 23.40 12.23
C ILE A 250 -5.85 22.73 12.20
N VAL A 251 -5.12 22.79 11.08
CA VAL A 251 -3.75 22.28 11.02
C VAL A 251 -2.86 22.99 12.02
N ARG A 252 -2.93 24.32 12.12
CA ARG A 252 -2.17 25.10 13.13
C ARG A 252 -2.48 24.64 14.55
N GLN A 253 -3.77 24.52 14.89
CA GLN A 253 -4.19 24.03 16.22
C GLN A 253 -3.67 22.61 16.53
N LEU A 254 -3.63 21.72 15.53
CA LEU A 254 -3.10 20.37 15.70
C LEU A 254 -1.57 20.37 15.83
N VAL A 255 -0.87 21.26 15.12
CA VAL A 255 0.58 21.44 15.26
C VAL A 255 0.92 21.95 16.66
N ASP A 256 0.21 22.97 17.14
CA ASP A 256 0.38 23.53 18.48
C ASP A 256 0.06 22.49 19.57
N ARG A 257 -1.00 21.70 19.38
CA ARG A 257 -1.38 20.61 20.31
C ARG A 257 -0.28 19.56 20.47
N HIS A 258 0.50 19.34 19.43
CA HIS A 258 1.55 18.34 19.36
C HIS A 258 2.95 19.00 19.32
N GLU A 259 3.11 20.14 19.99
CA GLU A 259 4.39 20.84 20.05
C GLU A 259 5.52 19.93 20.55
N GLY A 260 6.66 19.98 19.86
CA GLY A 260 7.84 19.16 20.16
C GLY A 260 7.82 17.74 19.58
N GLU A 261 6.66 17.27 19.11
CA GLU A 261 6.50 16.02 18.38
C GLU A 261 6.94 16.13 16.91
N ARG A 262 7.08 14.98 16.25
CA ARG A 262 7.39 14.91 14.81
C ARG A 262 6.09 14.76 14.04
N ILE A 263 5.69 15.84 13.37
CA ILE A 263 4.41 16.02 12.69
C ILE A 263 4.61 15.98 11.18
N LEU A 264 3.97 15.01 10.53
CA LEU A 264 3.94 14.89 9.07
C LEU A 264 2.60 15.40 8.53
N ILE A 265 2.63 16.42 7.68
CA ILE A 265 1.43 17.01 7.08
C ILE A 265 1.33 16.57 5.62
N ILE A 266 0.19 16.01 5.22
CA ILE A 266 0.02 15.37 3.92
C ILE A 266 -1.04 16.13 3.13
N GLY A 267 -0.67 16.58 1.94
CA GLY A 267 -1.56 17.20 0.96
C GLY A 267 -1.54 16.49 -0.39
N GLN A 268 -2.65 16.55 -1.11
CA GLN A 268 -2.76 16.09 -2.49
C GLN A 268 -2.39 17.20 -3.49
N TYR A 269 -2.78 18.45 -3.21
CA TYR A 269 -2.66 19.57 -4.14
C TYR A 269 -1.43 20.43 -3.83
N LEU A 270 -0.68 20.83 -4.86
CA LEU A 270 0.59 21.54 -4.69
C LEU A 270 0.42 22.95 -4.14
N ASP A 271 -0.59 23.68 -4.60
CA ASP A 271 -0.98 25.00 -4.08
C ASP A 271 -1.30 24.93 -2.58
N GLN A 272 -2.06 23.93 -2.15
CA GLN A 272 -2.34 23.71 -0.72
C GLN A 272 -1.07 23.37 0.08
N ILE A 273 -0.17 22.56 -0.47
CA ILE A 273 1.10 22.21 0.18
C ILE A 273 1.98 23.45 0.34
N ASP A 274 2.00 24.31 -0.67
CA ASP A 274 2.76 25.55 -0.65
C ASP A 274 2.21 26.50 0.42
N GLU A 275 0.89 26.67 0.49
CA GLU A 275 0.21 27.47 1.51
C GLU A 275 0.46 26.93 2.93
N LEU A 276 0.34 25.61 3.13
CA LEU A 276 0.62 24.97 4.42
C LEU A 276 2.08 25.15 4.86
N ALA A 277 3.02 24.97 3.93
CA ALA A 277 4.45 25.09 4.22
C ALA A 277 4.83 26.52 4.60
N GLU A 278 4.32 27.52 3.86
CA GLU A 278 4.56 28.93 4.16
C GLU A 278 3.90 29.34 5.48
N ALA A 279 2.65 28.93 5.71
CA ALA A 279 1.89 29.28 6.90
C ALA A 279 2.42 28.66 8.21
N LEU A 280 3.19 27.57 8.11
CA LEU A 280 3.77 26.83 9.23
C LEU A 280 5.29 27.00 9.34
N ASP A 281 5.90 27.78 8.44
CA ASP A 281 7.36 27.89 8.29
C ASP A 281 8.05 26.51 8.27
N ALA A 282 7.50 25.59 7.47
CA ALA A 282 7.90 24.20 7.43
C ALA A 282 8.45 23.79 6.06
N PRO A 283 9.49 22.94 6.00
CA PRO A 283 9.97 22.40 4.74
C PRO A 283 8.90 21.56 4.04
N LYS A 284 8.94 21.56 2.70
CA LYS A 284 8.02 20.79 1.85
C LYS A 284 8.74 19.80 0.92
N LEU A 285 8.13 18.63 0.73
CA LEU A 285 8.56 17.63 -0.23
C LEU A 285 7.48 17.38 -1.28
N THR A 286 7.83 17.58 -2.54
CA THR A 286 6.94 17.34 -3.68
C THR A 286 7.56 16.33 -4.66
N GLY A 287 6.85 16.02 -5.75
CA GLY A 287 7.41 15.19 -6.81
C GLY A 287 8.61 15.83 -7.51
N ALA A 288 8.73 17.15 -7.47
CA ALA A 288 9.81 17.91 -8.09
C ALA A 288 11.05 18.04 -7.18
N THR A 289 10.95 17.68 -5.89
CA THR A 289 12.10 17.76 -4.97
C THR A 289 13.20 16.79 -5.41
N PRO A 290 14.43 17.27 -5.65
CA PRO A 290 15.60 16.45 -5.97
C PRO A 290 15.83 15.32 -4.96
N VAL A 291 16.46 14.23 -5.41
CA VAL A 291 16.62 13.00 -4.61
C VAL A 291 17.52 13.25 -3.39
N ASP A 292 18.63 13.94 -3.59
CA ASP A 292 19.58 14.36 -2.57
C ASP A 292 18.93 15.24 -1.49
N GLU A 293 18.16 16.24 -1.92
CA GLU A 293 17.44 17.14 -1.01
C GLU A 293 16.35 16.38 -0.23
N ARG A 294 15.65 15.47 -0.88
CA ARG A 294 14.65 14.60 -0.25
C ARG A 294 15.28 13.72 0.83
N GLU A 295 16.41 13.09 0.55
CA GLU A 295 17.13 12.25 1.52
C GLU A 295 17.60 13.08 2.72
N ARG A 296 18.12 14.29 2.49
CA ARG A 296 18.52 15.23 3.55
C ARG A 296 17.36 15.60 4.46
N LEU A 297 16.25 16.08 3.89
CA LEU A 297 15.07 16.51 4.65
C LEU A 297 14.44 15.35 5.44
N PHE A 298 14.39 14.15 4.85
CA PHE A 298 13.94 12.97 5.60
C PHE A 298 14.88 12.62 6.74
N GLN A 299 16.19 12.72 6.56
CA GLN A 299 17.14 12.47 7.64
C GLN A 299 17.02 13.51 8.75
N GLU A 300 16.91 14.79 8.43
CA GLU A 300 16.68 15.87 9.40
C GLU A 300 15.39 15.65 10.21
N PHE A 301 14.33 15.15 9.57
CA PHE A 301 13.09 14.79 10.26
C PHE A 301 13.27 13.53 11.13
N ARG A 302 13.96 12.48 10.68
CA ARG A 302 14.27 11.28 11.52
C ARG A 302 15.04 11.66 12.77
N ASP A 303 16.07 12.49 12.62
CA ASP A 303 16.91 12.96 13.71
C ASP A 303 16.15 13.93 14.66
N GLY A 304 14.93 14.36 14.28
CA GLY A 304 14.13 15.30 15.04
C GLY A 304 14.61 16.75 14.98
N ARG A 305 15.55 17.07 14.07
CA ARG A 305 15.99 18.46 13.79
C ARG A 305 14.86 19.27 13.13
N THR A 306 14.12 18.63 12.24
CA THR A 306 12.88 19.17 11.66
C THR A 306 11.69 18.50 12.33
N LYS A 307 10.83 19.29 12.98
CA LYS A 307 9.65 18.79 13.70
C LYS A 307 8.40 18.70 12.83
N VAL A 308 8.24 19.61 11.88
CA VAL A 308 7.09 19.66 10.98
C VAL A 308 7.58 19.49 9.54
N LEU A 309 6.97 18.58 8.79
CA LEU A 309 7.31 18.34 7.38
C LEU A 309 6.02 18.23 6.55
N VAL A 310 5.91 19.03 5.51
CA VAL A 310 4.77 18.99 4.58
C VAL A 310 5.12 18.14 3.38
N VAL A 311 4.31 17.15 3.02
CA VAL A 311 4.61 16.22 1.93
C VAL A 311 3.43 16.09 0.97
N SER A 312 3.74 15.97 -0.32
CA SER A 312 2.74 15.63 -1.32
C SER A 312 2.41 14.13 -1.30
N LYS A 313 1.19 13.78 -1.71
CA LYS A 313 0.78 12.37 -1.89
C LYS A 313 1.79 11.60 -2.76
N VAL A 314 2.32 12.19 -3.84
CA VAL A 314 3.30 11.53 -4.73
C VAL A 314 4.63 11.27 -4.02
N ALA A 315 5.08 12.19 -3.16
CA ALA A 315 6.30 11.99 -2.37
C ALA A 315 6.16 10.89 -1.31
N ASN A 316 4.93 10.62 -0.85
CA ASN A 316 4.59 9.56 0.10
C ASN A 316 4.76 8.13 -0.49
N PHE A 317 4.68 7.94 -1.82
CA PHE A 317 4.75 6.59 -2.45
C PHE A 317 6.17 6.07 -2.70
N SER A 318 7.17 6.92 -2.65
CA SER A 318 8.49 6.58 -3.19
C SER A 318 9.54 6.28 -2.13
N VAL A 319 9.28 6.52 -0.84
CA VAL A 319 10.31 6.49 0.20
C VAL A 319 9.74 6.00 1.53
N ASP A 320 10.57 5.27 2.27
CA ASP A 320 10.40 4.95 3.69
C ASP A 320 10.30 6.26 4.50
N LEU A 321 9.06 6.73 4.72
CA LEU A 321 8.83 7.99 5.45
C LEU A 321 9.42 7.89 6.86
N PRO A 322 9.94 9.00 7.37
CA PRO A 322 10.66 9.02 8.64
C PRO A 322 9.71 8.82 9.82
N GLU A 323 10.26 8.41 10.97
CA GLU A 323 9.47 8.05 12.17
C GLU A 323 8.67 9.25 12.71
N ALA A 324 7.42 9.42 12.32
CA ALA A 324 6.54 10.46 12.85
C ALA A 324 5.78 9.95 14.08
N THR A 325 5.35 10.84 14.98
CA THR A 325 4.38 10.49 16.04
C THR A 325 2.98 10.98 15.69
N VAL A 326 2.89 12.00 14.83
CA VAL A 326 1.64 12.60 14.37
C VAL A 326 1.64 12.69 12.85
N ALA A 327 0.54 12.29 12.23
CA ALA A 327 0.29 12.50 10.81
C ALA A 327 -1.04 13.23 10.61
N ILE A 328 -1.03 14.32 9.84
CA ILE A 328 -2.21 15.15 9.54
C ILE A 328 -2.45 15.11 8.04
N GLN A 329 -3.53 14.48 7.62
CA GLN A 329 -3.97 14.47 6.24
C GLN A 329 -4.99 15.59 6.01
N VAL A 330 -4.58 16.61 5.26
CA VAL A 330 -5.40 17.79 4.96
C VAL A 330 -6.28 17.54 3.74
N SER A 331 -5.67 16.93 2.72
CA SER A 331 -6.36 16.41 1.54
C SER A 331 -5.73 15.08 1.10
N GLY A 332 -6.56 14.20 0.55
CA GLY A 332 -6.15 12.88 0.08
C GLY A 332 -7.04 12.44 -1.07
N SER A 333 -6.71 11.32 -1.71
CA SER A 333 -7.59 10.73 -2.73
C SER A 333 -8.34 9.55 -2.12
N TYR A 334 -9.24 8.96 -2.89
CA TYR A 334 -9.95 7.74 -2.52
C TYR A 334 -8.98 6.65 -2.08
N GLY A 335 -9.37 5.89 -1.06
CA GLY A 335 -8.52 4.90 -0.38
C GLY A 335 -9.04 4.71 1.03
N SER A 336 -8.93 3.50 1.59
CA SER A 336 -9.43 3.27 2.95
C SER A 336 -8.63 4.10 3.96
N ARG A 337 -9.30 4.81 4.88
CA ARG A 337 -8.60 5.57 5.94
C ARG A 337 -7.68 4.67 6.75
N GLN A 338 -8.10 3.43 6.98
CA GLN A 338 -7.29 2.46 7.70
C GLN A 338 -6.08 2.06 6.88
N GLU A 339 -6.17 1.95 5.56
CA GLU A 339 -5.03 1.64 4.70
C GLU A 339 -4.01 2.80 4.68
N GLU A 340 -4.46 4.04 4.58
CA GLU A 340 -3.59 5.21 4.69
C GLU A 340 -2.98 5.30 6.09
N ALA A 341 -3.78 5.14 7.15
CA ALA A 341 -3.30 5.07 8.53
C ALA A 341 -2.38 3.87 8.80
N GLN A 342 -2.54 2.75 8.09
CA GLN A 342 -1.73 1.54 8.17
C GLN A 342 -0.39 1.71 7.46
N ARG A 343 -0.42 2.33 6.28
CA ARG A 343 0.76 2.70 5.53
C ARG A 343 1.56 3.74 6.30
N LEU A 344 0.90 4.76 6.82
CA LEU A 344 1.46 5.72 7.77
C LEU A 344 1.86 5.04 9.08
N GLY A 345 1.15 4.02 9.53
CA GLY A 345 1.43 3.25 10.75
C GLY A 345 2.74 2.45 10.73
N ARG A 346 3.28 2.12 9.54
CA ARG A 346 4.66 1.62 9.43
C ARG A 346 5.72 2.68 9.79
N LEU A 347 5.32 3.93 9.63
CA LEU A 347 6.12 5.16 9.74
C LEU A 347 5.85 5.81 11.11
N LEU A 348 4.69 5.56 11.70
CA LEU A 348 4.35 5.93 13.07
C LEU A 348 4.85 4.85 14.03
N ARG A 349 6.10 4.97 14.50
CA ARG A 349 6.69 4.05 15.49
C ARG A 349 6.75 4.70 16.87
N PRO A 350 6.05 4.15 17.88
CA PRO A 350 6.17 4.59 19.29
C PRO A 350 7.52 4.31 19.95
N LYS A 351 8.46 3.65 19.24
CA LYS A 351 9.50 2.80 19.85
C LYS A 351 10.51 3.52 20.74
N GLU A 352 10.61 4.85 20.67
CA GLU A 352 11.54 5.61 21.54
C GLU A 352 10.85 6.43 22.62
N SER A 353 9.59 6.85 22.44
CA SER A 353 8.94 7.82 23.33
C SER A 353 7.82 7.26 24.20
N GLY A 354 7.29 6.06 23.88
CA GLY A 354 6.10 5.53 24.55
C GLY A 354 4.81 6.33 24.25
N LEU A 355 4.87 7.30 23.33
CA LEU A 355 3.73 8.09 22.89
C LEU A 355 2.89 7.30 21.88
N SER A 356 1.57 7.43 21.99
CA SER A 356 0.64 6.82 21.03
C SER A 356 0.74 7.54 19.68
N ALA A 357 0.66 6.79 18.58
CA ALA A 357 0.63 7.37 17.25
C ALA A 357 -0.73 8.07 16.99
N HIS A 358 -0.71 9.31 16.49
CA HIS A 358 -1.93 10.05 16.15
C HIS A 358 -2.05 10.25 14.64
N PHE A 359 -3.20 9.90 14.08
CA PHE A 359 -3.53 10.16 12.68
C PHE A 359 -4.80 11.01 12.58
N TYR A 360 -4.70 12.20 12.00
CA TYR A 360 -5.81 13.12 11.80
C TYR A 360 -6.18 13.20 10.33
N THR A 361 -7.47 13.07 10.01
CA THR A 361 -8.02 13.37 8.68
C THR A 361 -8.94 14.57 8.79
N LEU A 362 -8.64 15.64 8.04
CA LEU A 362 -9.45 16.85 8.02
C LEU A 362 -10.51 16.78 6.92
N VAL A 363 -11.78 16.86 7.31
CA VAL A 363 -12.94 16.68 6.41
C VAL A 363 -13.83 17.93 6.47
N ALA A 364 -14.09 18.54 5.31
CA ALA A 364 -15.07 19.63 5.24
C ALA A 364 -16.50 19.08 5.37
N ARG A 365 -17.23 19.51 6.41
CA ARG A 365 -18.60 19.06 6.71
C ARG A 365 -19.58 19.56 5.64
N ASP A 366 -20.60 18.76 5.37
CA ASP A 366 -21.68 19.07 4.41
C ASP A 366 -21.17 19.30 2.98
N THR A 367 -20.09 18.61 2.61
CA THR A 367 -19.50 18.63 1.26
C THR A 367 -19.26 17.21 0.75
N VAL A 368 -18.91 17.09 -0.54
CA VAL A 368 -18.49 15.82 -1.14
C VAL A 368 -17.28 15.21 -0.42
N ASP A 369 -16.44 16.02 0.25
CA ASP A 369 -15.33 15.53 1.07
C ASP A 369 -15.85 14.64 2.22
N GLN A 370 -17.00 15.00 2.82
CA GLN A 370 -17.68 14.18 3.83
C GLN A 370 -18.24 12.89 3.23
N ASP A 371 -18.83 12.93 2.05
CA ASP A 371 -19.36 11.72 1.40
C ASP A 371 -18.24 10.72 1.09
N PHE A 372 -17.09 11.22 0.62
CA PHE A 372 -15.88 10.41 0.46
C PHE A 372 -15.36 9.90 1.80
N ALA A 373 -15.38 10.73 2.83
CA ALA A 373 -15.02 10.32 4.17
C ALA A 373 -15.94 9.18 4.67
N GLN A 374 -17.25 9.24 4.46
CA GLN A 374 -18.21 8.22 4.89
C GLN A 374 -18.07 6.91 4.12
N ASN A 375 -17.89 6.97 2.80
CA ASN A 375 -17.62 5.78 1.99
C ASN A 375 -16.34 5.08 2.49
N ARG A 376 -15.29 5.84 2.84
CA ARG A 376 -14.07 5.29 3.45
C ARG A 376 -14.29 4.62 4.82
N GLN A 377 -15.36 4.94 5.56
CA GLN A 377 -15.71 4.27 6.82
C GLN A 377 -16.48 2.96 6.61
N ARG A 378 -17.35 2.89 5.60
CA ARG A 378 -18.18 1.70 5.33
C ARG A 378 -17.36 0.47 4.93
N PHE A 379 -16.19 0.67 4.33
CA PHE A 379 -15.25 -0.41 3.99
C PHE A 379 -14.51 -1.03 5.19
N LEU A 380 -14.90 -0.65 6.42
CA LEU A 380 -14.25 -1.02 7.68
C LEU A 380 -15.19 -1.74 8.67
N ALA A 381 -16.46 -1.94 8.31
CA ALA A 381 -17.48 -2.55 9.16
C ALA A 381 -17.66 -4.04 8.87
#